data_AF-A0A962DJE9-F1
#
_entry.id   AF-A0A962DJE9-F1
#
_cell.length_a   1.000
_cell.length_b   1.000
_cell.length_c   1.000
_cell.angle_alpha   90.00
_cell.angle_beta   90.00
_cell.angle_gamma   90.00
#
_symmetry.space_group_name_H-M   'P 1'
#
loop_
_entity.id
_entity.type
_entity.pdbx_description
1 polymer ?
#
loop_
_entity_poly.entity_id
_entity_poly.type
_entity_poly.pdbx_seq_one_letter_code
_entity_poly.pdbx_strand_id
1 'polypeptide(L)'
;MASIFVAAVDSAQDRTDLERSVAMPIERQQVIRSFSDATYPELIDIERRGHGFYGWGLHGQPENIQHWFQMGVGDFVLLVQRDHFRYYAKVLGRYQNAKAASLIWGTDRPEDEIREYLFFLSEPVPLSLPCTELVDYLPVVPGEISRISAECIDRIEADFGGIERFVRRRLLNTSVGGPILDMSGMIRMSERDMAKLQLLEPQNSKEGRQAVVDTIIKRRGHPGFRQALLEAYEYRCAITNFTAMDALEAAYIVPFRGKSTHDATNGLLLRADVHTLFDLGKIAIDTKTMSVVISDDLMDTSYRILAGRPLRYPRDENQRPSTEALDLHRRLAGL
;
A
#
# COMPACT_ATOMS: atom_id res chain seq x y z
N MET A 1 -14.53 -6.65 5.71
CA MET A 1 -13.23 -7.36 5.85
C MET A 1 -12.67 -7.54 4.47
N ALA A 2 -11.36 -7.40 4.29
CA ALA A 2 -10.72 -7.72 3.02
C ALA A 2 -10.87 -9.22 2.73
N SER A 3 -10.96 -9.60 1.47
CA SER A 3 -10.98 -10.99 1.02
C SER A 3 -9.73 -11.31 0.20
N ILE A 4 -9.48 -12.61 -0.02
CA ILE A 4 -8.43 -13.09 -0.91
C ILE A 4 -9.09 -13.80 -2.10
N PHE A 5 -8.61 -13.47 -3.28
CA PHE A 5 -8.97 -14.11 -4.54
C PHE A 5 -7.75 -14.77 -5.14
N VAL A 6 -7.92 -15.97 -5.66
CA VAL A 6 -6.88 -16.74 -6.33
C VAL A 6 -7.31 -16.92 -7.79
N ALA A 7 -6.52 -16.36 -8.70
CA ALA A 7 -6.74 -16.43 -10.13
C ALA A 7 -5.72 -17.38 -10.78
N ALA A 8 -6.22 -18.34 -11.55
CA ALA A 8 -5.38 -19.30 -12.25
C ALA A 8 -4.98 -18.79 -13.65
N VAL A 9 -3.74 -19.01 -14.03
CA VAL A 9 -3.12 -18.55 -15.29
C VAL A 9 -2.60 -19.78 -16.03
N ASP A 10 -3.52 -20.56 -16.57
CA ASP A 10 -3.23 -21.90 -17.05
C ASP A 10 -3.00 -21.94 -18.56
N SER A 11 -3.72 -21.14 -19.34
CA SER A 11 -3.64 -21.14 -20.80
C SER A 11 -2.40 -20.37 -21.30
N ALA A 12 -1.93 -20.67 -22.52
CA ALA A 12 -0.85 -19.90 -23.14
C ALA A 12 -1.23 -18.43 -23.34
N GLN A 13 -2.52 -18.16 -23.57
CA GLN A 13 -3.04 -16.81 -23.71
C GLN A 13 -3.01 -16.05 -22.38
N ASP A 14 -3.40 -16.69 -21.28
CA ASP A 14 -3.37 -16.09 -19.95
C ASP A 14 -1.94 -15.67 -19.59
N ARG A 15 -0.94 -16.46 -19.97
CA ARG A 15 0.46 -16.11 -19.72
C ARG A 15 0.89 -14.87 -20.49
N THR A 16 0.48 -14.77 -21.75
CA THR A 16 0.74 -13.59 -22.58
C THR A 16 0.05 -12.35 -22.00
N ASP A 17 -1.19 -12.50 -21.57
CA ASP A 17 -1.96 -11.42 -20.97
C ASP A 17 -1.36 -10.98 -19.63
N LEU A 18 -0.83 -11.93 -18.84
CA LEU A 18 -0.15 -11.66 -17.58
C LEU A 18 1.12 -10.85 -17.80
N GLU A 19 1.90 -11.18 -18.82
CA GLU A 19 3.10 -10.42 -19.16
C GLU A 19 2.77 -8.98 -19.58
N ARG A 20 1.65 -8.78 -20.27
CA ARG A 20 1.22 -7.46 -20.77
C ARG A 20 0.66 -6.53 -19.71
N SER A 21 -0.01 -7.06 -18.68
CA SER A 21 -0.80 -6.21 -17.77
C SER A 21 -0.50 -6.38 -16.28
N VAL A 22 0.27 -7.40 -15.90
CA VAL A 22 0.65 -7.67 -14.50
C VAL A 22 2.16 -7.63 -14.33
N ALA A 23 2.91 -8.37 -15.15
CA ALA A 23 4.38 -8.37 -15.04
C ALA A 23 5.00 -7.04 -15.48
N MET A 24 4.31 -6.31 -16.36
CA MET A 24 4.67 -4.97 -16.82
C MET A 24 3.48 -4.02 -16.68
N PRO A 25 3.74 -2.72 -16.42
CA PRO A 25 2.68 -1.73 -16.38
C PRO A 25 2.06 -1.53 -17.77
N ILE A 26 0.73 -1.47 -17.81
CA ILE A 26 -0.06 -1.12 -18.97
C ILE A 26 0.26 0.31 -19.40
N GLU A 27 0.33 0.56 -20.71
CA GLU A 27 0.56 1.90 -21.21
C GLU A 27 -0.56 2.86 -20.80
N ARG A 28 -0.19 3.97 -20.15
CA ARG A 28 -1.11 5.01 -19.70
C ARG A 28 -2.09 5.45 -20.79
N GLN A 29 -1.64 5.62 -22.03
CA GLN A 29 -2.51 6.06 -23.12
C GLN A 29 -3.59 5.04 -23.49
N GLN A 30 -3.30 3.73 -23.39
CA GLN A 30 -4.28 2.66 -23.63
C GLN A 30 -5.38 2.70 -22.59
N VAL A 31 -5.03 2.93 -21.32
CA VAL A 31 -6.01 3.12 -20.24
C VAL A 31 -6.79 4.40 -20.47
N ILE A 32 -6.16 5.57 -20.47
CA ILE A 32 -6.86 6.86 -20.50
C ILE A 32 -7.82 7.00 -21.69
N ARG A 33 -7.45 6.56 -22.90
CA ARG A 33 -8.33 6.66 -24.09
C ARG A 33 -9.55 5.73 -24.06
N SER A 34 -9.54 4.77 -23.16
CA SER A 34 -10.61 3.77 -23.01
C SER A 34 -11.67 4.19 -22.01
N PHE A 35 -11.43 5.22 -21.19
CA PHE A 35 -12.34 5.71 -20.16
C PHE A 35 -12.79 7.14 -20.46
N SER A 36 -13.91 7.55 -19.86
CA SER A 36 -14.41 8.92 -19.98
C SER A 36 -13.73 9.85 -18.97
N ASP A 37 -13.86 11.16 -19.21
CA ASP A 37 -13.30 12.20 -18.33
C ASP A 37 -13.82 12.11 -16.89
N ALA A 38 -15.02 11.54 -16.69
CA ALA A 38 -15.62 11.35 -15.36
C ALA A 38 -14.85 10.34 -14.50
N THR A 39 -14.20 9.35 -15.10
CA THR A 39 -13.40 8.33 -14.40
C THR A 39 -11.95 8.74 -14.21
N TYR A 40 -11.52 9.84 -14.86
CA TYR A 40 -10.14 10.30 -14.85
C TYR A 40 -9.56 10.55 -13.44
N PRO A 41 -10.31 11.13 -12.47
CA PRO A 41 -9.80 11.31 -11.11
C PRO A 41 -9.47 9.98 -10.40
N GLU A 42 -10.31 8.95 -10.58
CA GLU A 42 -10.07 7.62 -10.01
C GLU A 42 -8.88 6.94 -10.67
N LEU A 43 -8.74 7.05 -12.00
CA LEU A 43 -7.61 6.50 -12.73
C LEU A 43 -6.28 7.14 -12.31
N ILE A 44 -6.27 8.44 -12.01
CA ILE A 44 -5.08 9.12 -11.46
C ILE A 44 -4.74 8.56 -10.07
N ASP A 45 -5.73 8.34 -9.20
CA ASP A 45 -5.47 7.73 -7.87
C ASP A 45 -4.93 6.30 -8.01
N ILE A 46 -5.49 5.51 -8.94
CA ILE A 46 -5.01 4.15 -9.26
C ILE A 46 -3.57 4.19 -9.77
N GLU A 47 -3.27 5.02 -10.78
CA GLU A 47 -1.92 5.17 -11.34
C GLU A 47 -0.92 5.56 -10.24
N ARG A 48 -1.32 6.47 -9.36
CA ARG A 48 -0.48 6.97 -8.27
C ARG A 48 -0.24 5.91 -7.18
N ARG A 49 -1.24 5.11 -6.84
CA ARG A 49 -1.17 4.08 -5.79
C ARG A 49 -0.52 2.78 -6.28
N GLY A 50 -0.64 2.49 -7.57
CA GLY A 50 -0.07 1.31 -8.22
C GLY A 50 1.31 1.53 -8.81
N HIS A 51 1.85 2.76 -8.80
CA HIS A 51 3.09 3.13 -9.52
C HIS A 51 3.04 2.83 -11.02
N GLY A 52 1.85 2.95 -11.61
CA GLY A 52 1.52 2.51 -12.95
C GLY A 52 0.14 1.85 -12.99
N PHE A 53 -0.29 1.46 -14.18
CA PHE A 53 -1.51 0.69 -14.34
C PHE A 53 -1.15 -0.79 -14.43
N TYR A 54 -1.54 -1.55 -13.42
CA TYR A 54 -1.52 -3.01 -13.48
C TYR A 54 -2.95 -3.50 -13.42
N GLY A 55 -3.28 -4.55 -14.15
CA GLY A 55 -4.65 -5.00 -14.23
C GLY A 55 -4.79 -6.44 -14.68
N TRP A 56 -5.91 -7.00 -14.29
CA TRP A 56 -6.37 -8.30 -14.76
C TRP A 56 -7.84 -8.20 -15.13
N GLY A 57 -8.35 -9.19 -15.84
CA GLY A 57 -9.74 -9.24 -16.25
C GLY A 57 -10.28 -10.65 -16.32
N LEU A 58 -11.61 -10.75 -16.28
CA LEU A 58 -12.35 -11.99 -16.30
C LEU A 58 -13.33 -11.99 -17.47
N HIS A 59 -13.60 -13.18 -18.01
CA HIS A 59 -14.64 -13.34 -19.03
C HIS A 59 -16.02 -13.20 -18.40
N GLY A 60 -17.02 -12.82 -19.21
CA GLY A 60 -18.41 -12.59 -18.78
C GLY A 60 -19.22 -13.83 -18.40
N GLN A 61 -18.57 -14.84 -17.82
CA GLN A 61 -19.26 -16.01 -17.28
C GLN A 61 -19.95 -15.67 -15.95
N PRO A 62 -21.15 -16.21 -15.66
CA PRO A 62 -21.90 -15.86 -14.46
C PRO A 62 -21.12 -16.00 -13.14
N GLU A 63 -20.29 -17.05 -13.03
CA GLU A 63 -19.45 -17.32 -11.86
C GLU A 63 -18.38 -16.23 -11.66
N ASN A 64 -17.72 -15.83 -12.75
CA ASN A 64 -16.72 -14.75 -12.76
C ASN A 64 -17.34 -13.40 -12.37
N ILE A 65 -18.51 -13.11 -12.91
CA ILE A 65 -19.25 -11.88 -12.61
C ILE A 65 -19.57 -11.81 -11.12
N GLN A 66 -20.02 -12.92 -10.53
CA GLN A 66 -20.30 -13.00 -9.10
C GLN A 66 -19.03 -12.73 -8.27
N HIS A 67 -17.89 -13.32 -8.63
CA HIS A 67 -16.63 -13.05 -7.94
C HIS A 67 -16.18 -11.60 -8.10
N TRP A 68 -16.31 -11.02 -9.30
CA TRP A 68 -15.99 -9.63 -9.59
C TRP A 68 -16.86 -8.64 -8.80
N PHE A 69 -18.15 -8.92 -8.60
CA PHE A 69 -19.02 -8.11 -7.74
C PHE A 69 -18.65 -8.20 -6.25
N GLN A 70 -18.09 -9.33 -5.82
CA GLN A 70 -17.63 -9.52 -4.45
C GLN A 70 -16.28 -8.84 -4.17
N MET A 71 -15.55 -8.42 -5.22
CA MET A 71 -14.29 -7.70 -5.07
C MET A 71 -14.50 -6.25 -4.63
N GLY A 72 -13.81 -5.87 -3.57
CA GLY A 72 -13.69 -4.51 -3.07
C GLY A 72 -12.26 -3.97 -3.22
N VAL A 73 -12.16 -2.65 -3.20
CA VAL A 73 -10.85 -1.97 -3.11
C VAL A 73 -10.17 -2.38 -1.80
N GLY A 74 -8.93 -2.87 -1.91
CA GLY A 74 -8.14 -3.38 -0.79
C GLY A 74 -8.18 -4.90 -0.62
N ASP A 75 -8.99 -5.62 -1.41
CA ASP A 75 -8.91 -7.08 -1.47
C ASP A 75 -7.61 -7.55 -2.13
N PHE A 76 -7.23 -8.79 -1.85
CA PHE A 76 -5.98 -9.38 -2.32
C PHE A 76 -6.26 -10.30 -3.51
N VAL A 77 -5.42 -10.21 -4.54
CA VAL A 77 -5.44 -11.12 -5.68
C VAL A 77 -4.09 -11.81 -5.75
N LEU A 78 -4.10 -13.15 -5.77
CA LEU A 78 -2.94 -13.98 -6.07
C LEU A 78 -3.09 -14.60 -7.44
N LEU A 79 -2.04 -14.55 -8.24
CA LEU A 79 -1.98 -15.18 -9.56
C LEU A 79 -1.16 -16.47 -9.46
N VAL A 80 -1.79 -17.58 -9.83
CA VAL A 80 -1.21 -18.92 -9.83
C VAL A 80 -0.85 -19.32 -11.25
N GLN A 81 0.36 -19.83 -11.43
CA GLN A 81 0.84 -20.35 -12.71
C GLN A 81 1.66 -21.61 -12.43
N ARG A 82 1.35 -22.72 -13.11
CA ARG A 82 2.09 -24.00 -12.97
C ARG A 82 2.27 -24.42 -11.50
N ASP A 83 1.18 -24.45 -10.74
CA ASP A 83 1.14 -24.83 -9.32
C ASP A 83 2.00 -23.96 -8.38
N HIS A 84 2.32 -22.73 -8.81
CA HIS A 84 3.05 -21.75 -8.00
C HIS A 84 2.29 -20.43 -7.95
N PHE A 85 2.24 -19.82 -6.78
CA PHE A 85 1.91 -18.40 -6.65
C PHE A 85 3.05 -17.58 -7.26
N ARG A 86 2.73 -16.80 -8.30
CA ARG A 86 3.69 -16.00 -9.07
C ARG A 86 3.65 -14.53 -8.77
N TYR A 87 2.46 -14.01 -8.46
CA TYR A 87 2.29 -12.61 -8.11
C TYR A 87 1.22 -12.48 -7.05
N TYR A 88 1.37 -11.47 -6.18
CA TYR A 88 0.26 -10.98 -5.39
C TYR A 88 0.12 -9.47 -5.57
N ALA A 89 -1.12 -8.98 -5.50
CA ALA A 89 -1.42 -7.56 -5.56
C ALA A 89 -2.71 -7.23 -4.79
N LYS A 90 -2.95 -5.94 -4.53
CA LYS A 90 -4.22 -5.44 -3.96
C LYS A 90 -5.10 -4.84 -5.05
N VAL A 91 -6.40 -5.04 -4.98
CA VAL A 91 -7.38 -4.42 -5.87
C VAL A 91 -7.46 -2.93 -5.58
N LEU A 92 -7.27 -2.09 -6.60
CA LEU A 92 -7.35 -0.63 -6.51
C LEU A 92 -8.66 -0.08 -7.09
N GLY A 93 -9.27 -0.78 -8.04
CA GLY A 93 -10.54 -0.40 -8.66
C GLY A 93 -11.07 -1.50 -9.57
N ARG A 94 -12.38 -1.48 -9.84
CA ARG A 94 -13.06 -2.46 -10.70
C ARG A 94 -13.89 -1.75 -11.74
N TYR A 95 -13.82 -2.19 -12.99
CA TYR A 95 -14.54 -1.59 -14.11
C TYR A 95 -15.07 -2.69 -15.04
N GLN A 96 -16.20 -2.42 -15.68
CA GLN A 96 -16.66 -3.21 -16.83
C GLN A 96 -16.38 -2.37 -18.07
N ASN A 97 -15.40 -2.76 -18.88
CA ASN A 97 -15.00 -1.98 -20.05
C ASN A 97 -14.34 -2.87 -21.10
N ALA A 98 -15.15 -3.44 -21.99
CA ALA A 98 -14.68 -4.25 -23.12
C ALA A 98 -13.68 -3.51 -24.02
N LYS A 99 -13.87 -2.20 -24.25
CA LYS A 99 -12.96 -1.38 -25.06
C LYS A 99 -11.55 -1.32 -24.45
N ALA A 100 -11.46 -1.12 -23.13
CA ALA A 100 -10.18 -1.14 -22.41
C ALA A 100 -9.54 -2.53 -22.50
N ALA A 101 -10.33 -3.59 -22.25
CA ALA A 101 -9.86 -4.96 -22.32
C ALA A 101 -9.25 -5.29 -23.68
N SER A 102 -9.90 -4.90 -24.78
CA SER A 102 -9.39 -5.15 -26.14
C SER A 102 -8.15 -4.33 -26.47
N LEU A 103 -7.98 -3.12 -25.92
CA LEU A 103 -6.77 -2.32 -26.12
C LEU A 103 -5.57 -2.87 -25.32
N ILE A 104 -5.82 -3.50 -24.18
CA ILE A 104 -4.78 -4.07 -23.31
C ILE A 104 -4.36 -5.48 -23.80
N TRP A 105 -5.34 -6.35 -24.10
CA TRP A 105 -5.11 -7.76 -24.40
C TRP A 105 -5.28 -8.13 -25.89
N GLY A 106 -5.74 -7.20 -26.73
CA GLY A 106 -5.85 -7.35 -28.18
C GLY A 106 -7.29 -7.54 -28.68
N THR A 107 -7.49 -7.32 -29.99
CA THR A 107 -8.80 -7.31 -30.67
C THR A 107 -9.09 -8.55 -31.51
N ASP A 108 -8.11 -9.42 -31.75
CA ASP A 108 -8.26 -10.61 -32.62
C ASP A 108 -8.99 -11.78 -31.94
N ARG A 109 -9.92 -11.48 -31.01
CA ARG A 109 -10.63 -12.48 -30.22
C ARG A 109 -12.13 -12.42 -30.50
N PRO A 110 -12.82 -13.55 -30.48
CA PRO A 110 -14.28 -13.55 -30.48
C PRO A 110 -14.79 -12.87 -29.19
N GLU A 111 -16.00 -12.30 -29.28
CA GLU A 111 -16.54 -11.35 -28.29
C GLU A 111 -16.73 -11.98 -26.89
N ASP A 112 -16.91 -13.30 -26.85
CA ASP A 112 -17.02 -14.14 -25.65
C ASP A 112 -15.69 -14.42 -24.93
N GLU A 113 -14.56 -14.18 -25.60
CA GLU A 113 -13.21 -14.27 -25.03
C GLU A 113 -12.66 -12.90 -24.56
N ILE A 114 -13.51 -11.86 -24.58
CA ILE A 114 -13.12 -10.54 -24.06
C ILE A 114 -13.28 -10.51 -22.54
N ARG A 115 -12.19 -10.15 -21.86
CA ARG A 115 -12.14 -9.97 -20.41
C ARG A 115 -12.69 -8.62 -19.98
N GLU A 116 -13.95 -8.37 -20.28
CA GLU A 116 -14.59 -7.06 -20.05
C GLU A 116 -14.67 -6.67 -18.57
N TYR A 117 -14.67 -7.64 -17.65
CA TYR A 117 -14.69 -7.45 -16.20
C TYR A 117 -13.29 -7.29 -15.67
N LEU A 118 -12.77 -6.06 -15.79
CA LEU A 118 -11.41 -5.71 -15.39
C LEU A 118 -11.33 -5.12 -14.00
N PHE A 119 -10.15 -5.28 -13.41
CA PHE A 119 -9.81 -4.67 -12.14
C PHE A 119 -8.35 -4.25 -12.14
N PHE A 120 -8.09 -3.06 -11.62
CA PHE A 120 -6.74 -2.55 -11.47
C PHE A 120 -6.14 -3.01 -10.15
N LEU A 121 -4.85 -3.23 -10.19
CA LEU A 121 -4.04 -3.81 -9.13
C LEU A 121 -2.99 -2.81 -8.68
N SER A 122 -2.58 -2.91 -7.42
CA SER A 122 -1.32 -2.33 -6.95
C SER A 122 -0.15 -2.97 -7.70
N GLU A 123 1.03 -2.37 -7.62
CA GLU A 123 2.27 -2.94 -8.15
C GLU A 123 2.38 -4.43 -7.76
N PRO A 124 2.33 -5.36 -8.73
CA PRO A 124 2.33 -6.79 -8.44
C PRO A 124 3.69 -7.21 -7.92
N VAL A 125 3.69 -7.84 -6.75
CA VAL A 125 4.93 -8.31 -6.14
C VAL A 125 5.16 -9.77 -6.55
N PRO A 126 6.32 -10.09 -7.14
CA PRO A 126 6.60 -11.44 -7.60
C PRO A 126 6.76 -12.39 -6.41
N LEU A 127 6.27 -13.61 -6.61
CA LEU A 127 6.32 -14.73 -5.68
C LEU A 127 6.89 -15.96 -6.39
N SER A 128 7.48 -16.86 -5.60
CA SER A 128 7.95 -18.15 -6.07
C SER A 128 7.59 -19.23 -5.05
N LEU A 129 6.30 -19.30 -4.69
CA LEU A 129 5.80 -20.20 -3.66
C LEU A 129 4.97 -21.33 -4.26
N PRO A 130 5.28 -22.61 -3.97
CA PRO A 130 4.45 -23.73 -4.36
C PRO A 130 3.07 -23.64 -3.71
N CYS A 131 2.01 -23.95 -4.47
CA CYS A 131 0.64 -23.95 -3.95
C CYS A 131 0.45 -24.95 -2.79
N THR A 132 1.23 -26.02 -2.77
CA THR A 132 1.22 -27.04 -1.71
C THR A 132 1.60 -26.49 -0.34
N GLU A 133 2.41 -25.43 -0.26
CA GLU A 133 2.81 -24.85 1.03
C GLU A 133 1.68 -24.11 1.74
N LEU A 134 0.67 -23.66 0.98
CA LEU A 134 -0.43 -22.85 1.51
C LEU A 134 -1.79 -23.48 1.26
N VAL A 135 -1.86 -24.77 0.90
CA VAL A 135 -3.12 -25.46 0.59
C VAL A 135 -4.14 -25.37 1.73
N ASP A 136 -3.67 -25.34 2.98
CA ASP A 136 -4.51 -25.22 4.18
C ASP A 136 -5.15 -23.84 4.34
N TYR A 137 -4.64 -22.82 3.65
CA TYR A 137 -5.10 -21.42 3.78
C TYR A 137 -5.64 -20.86 2.47
N LEU A 138 -5.06 -21.28 1.35
CA LEU A 138 -5.31 -20.83 -0.01
C LEU A 138 -5.48 -22.05 -0.93
N PRO A 139 -6.57 -22.82 -0.78
CA PRO A 139 -6.85 -23.91 -1.71
C PRO A 139 -7.06 -23.34 -3.12
N VAL A 140 -6.31 -23.88 -4.09
CA VAL A 140 -6.50 -23.52 -5.50
C VAL A 140 -7.65 -24.35 -6.05
N VAL A 141 -8.76 -23.68 -6.34
CA VAL A 141 -9.95 -24.30 -6.93
C VAL A 141 -9.89 -24.15 -8.46
N PRO A 142 -10.32 -25.16 -9.24
CA PRO A 142 -10.41 -25.05 -10.69
C PRO A 142 -11.32 -23.89 -11.11
N GLY A 143 -10.87 -23.09 -12.09
CA GLY A 143 -11.60 -21.94 -12.62
C GLY A 143 -10.68 -20.75 -12.87
N GLU A 144 -11.20 -19.70 -13.51
CA GLU A 144 -10.41 -18.47 -13.77
C GLU A 144 -10.06 -17.72 -12.50
N ILE A 145 -11.01 -17.64 -11.57
CA ILE A 145 -10.82 -17.00 -10.28
C ILE A 145 -11.73 -17.62 -9.23
N SER A 146 -11.22 -17.75 -8.01
CA SER A 146 -11.99 -18.19 -6.87
C SER A 146 -11.73 -17.31 -5.66
N ARG A 147 -12.78 -17.05 -4.89
CA ARG A 147 -12.67 -16.39 -3.58
C ARG A 147 -12.42 -17.46 -2.53
N ILE A 148 -11.48 -17.22 -1.62
CA ILE A 148 -11.27 -18.16 -0.50
C ILE A 148 -12.52 -18.22 0.38
N SER A 149 -12.82 -19.41 0.92
CA SER A 149 -13.98 -19.60 1.78
C SER A 149 -13.87 -18.81 3.08
N ALA A 150 -15.01 -18.53 3.71
CA ALA A 150 -15.03 -17.90 5.03
C ALA A 150 -14.24 -18.73 6.06
N GLU A 151 -14.31 -20.06 5.99
CA GLU A 151 -13.53 -20.95 6.86
C GLU A 151 -12.01 -20.77 6.71
N CYS A 152 -11.52 -20.52 5.49
CA CYS A 152 -10.11 -20.22 5.26
C CYS A 152 -9.73 -18.84 5.82
N ILE A 153 -10.62 -17.85 5.69
CA ILE A 153 -10.43 -16.51 6.28
C ILE A 153 -10.37 -16.61 7.80
N ASP A 154 -11.32 -17.32 8.43
CA ASP A 154 -11.37 -17.50 9.87
C ASP A 154 -10.12 -18.21 10.41
N ARG A 155 -9.60 -19.19 9.65
CA ARG A 155 -8.33 -19.86 9.97
C ARG A 155 -7.14 -18.92 9.87
N ILE A 156 -7.10 -18.09 8.82
CA ILE A 156 -6.08 -17.04 8.66
C ILE A 156 -6.17 -16.02 9.81
N GLU A 157 -7.38 -15.65 10.23
CA GLU A 157 -7.59 -14.76 11.36
C GLU A 157 -7.16 -15.39 12.69
N ALA A 158 -7.46 -16.66 12.93
CA ALA A 158 -7.05 -17.38 14.13
C ALA A 158 -5.51 -17.51 14.23
N ASP A 159 -4.84 -17.89 13.15
CA ASP A 159 -3.41 -18.21 13.17
C ASP A 159 -2.52 -16.97 13.03
N PHE A 160 -2.99 -15.94 12.30
CA PHE A 160 -2.20 -14.76 11.96
C PHE A 160 -2.80 -13.45 12.49
N GLY A 161 -4.01 -13.43 13.04
CA GLY A 161 -4.65 -12.19 13.47
C GLY A 161 -4.98 -11.26 12.29
N GLY A 162 -5.19 -11.83 11.09
CA GLY A 162 -5.67 -11.12 9.92
C GLY A 162 -4.88 -11.39 8.62
N ILE A 163 -5.56 -11.16 7.49
CA ILE A 163 -5.05 -11.42 6.14
C ILE A 163 -3.74 -10.68 5.85
N GLU A 164 -3.62 -9.41 6.26
CA GLU A 164 -2.38 -8.65 6.04
C GLU A 164 -1.16 -9.29 6.71
N ARG A 165 -1.34 -9.83 7.92
CA ARG A 165 -0.24 -10.46 8.65
C ARG A 165 0.10 -11.82 8.06
N PHE A 166 -0.90 -12.55 7.57
CA PHE A 166 -0.70 -13.78 6.82
C PHE A 166 0.12 -13.55 5.54
N VAL A 167 -0.32 -12.62 4.68
CA VAL A 167 0.40 -12.24 3.44
C VAL A 167 1.86 -11.92 3.77
N ARG A 168 2.08 -11.09 4.80
CA ARG A 168 3.43 -10.69 5.17
C ARG A 168 4.31 -11.83 5.72
N ARG A 169 3.75 -12.74 6.52
CA ARG A 169 4.53 -13.82 7.14
C ARG A 169 4.75 -15.02 6.23
N ARG A 170 3.79 -15.33 5.36
CA ARG A 170 3.79 -16.55 4.56
C ARG A 170 4.08 -16.32 3.08
N LEU A 171 3.66 -15.19 2.51
CA LEU A 171 3.93 -14.91 1.10
C LEU A 171 5.27 -14.20 0.89
N LEU A 172 5.59 -13.24 1.76
CA LEU A 172 6.76 -12.38 1.57
C LEU A 172 8.06 -12.88 2.19
N ASN A 173 8.05 -13.99 2.95
CA ASN A 173 9.15 -14.34 3.85
C ASN A 173 9.92 -15.63 3.49
N THR A 174 9.61 -16.30 2.37
CA THR A 174 10.02 -17.71 2.14
C THR A 174 11.00 -17.98 1.00
N SER A 175 11.73 -16.99 0.46
CA SER A 175 12.91 -17.33 -0.36
C SER A 175 14.01 -16.28 -0.26
N VAL A 176 15.21 -16.78 0.08
CA VAL A 176 16.55 -16.21 -0.11
C VAL A 176 16.65 -14.68 -0.16
N GLY A 177 17.16 -14.09 0.93
CA GLY A 177 17.67 -12.72 0.89
C GLY A 177 16.66 -11.61 1.16
N GLY A 178 15.58 -11.91 1.89
CA GLY A 178 14.70 -10.94 2.52
C GLY A 178 13.87 -10.08 1.56
N PRO A 179 12.65 -9.68 1.94
CA PRO A 179 12.21 -8.37 1.50
C PRO A 179 13.05 -7.37 2.27
N ILE A 180 14.04 -6.78 1.57
CA ILE A 180 14.17 -5.33 1.67
C ILE A 180 12.73 -4.83 1.59
N LEU A 181 12.25 -4.21 2.66
CA LEU A 181 11.05 -3.41 2.60
C LEU A 181 11.18 -2.57 1.33
N ASP A 182 10.42 -2.92 0.31
CA ASP A 182 10.38 -2.09 -0.87
C ASP A 182 9.61 -0.84 -0.47
N MET A 183 10.35 0.07 0.15
CA MET A 183 9.97 1.45 0.47
C MET A 183 9.90 2.28 -0.82
N SER A 184 9.80 1.65 -1.99
CA SER A 184 9.58 2.26 -3.30
C SER A 184 8.27 3.07 -3.36
N GLY A 185 7.28 2.76 -2.51
CA GLY A 185 6.12 3.64 -2.25
C GLY A 185 6.40 4.86 -1.34
N MET A 186 7.56 4.89 -0.68
CA MET A 186 8.02 5.93 0.24
C MET A 186 9.40 6.45 -0.17
N ILE A 187 9.39 7.24 -1.26
CA ILE A 187 10.43 8.21 -1.59
C ILE A 187 11.82 7.57 -1.83
N ARG A 188 12.02 6.96 -2.99
CA ARG A 188 13.17 7.39 -3.80
C ARG A 188 12.69 8.56 -4.65
N MET A 189 12.76 9.78 -4.11
CA MET A 189 13.00 10.91 -5.01
C MET A 189 14.34 10.61 -5.67
N SER A 190 14.29 10.09 -6.90
CA SER A 190 15.51 10.01 -7.68
C SER A 190 15.92 11.46 -7.97
N GLU A 191 17.20 11.70 -8.20
CA GLU A 191 17.68 13.02 -8.68
C GLU A 191 16.92 13.48 -9.95
N ARG A 192 16.26 12.56 -10.67
CA ARG A 192 15.36 12.87 -11.81
C ARG A 192 14.05 13.55 -11.40
N ASP A 193 13.55 13.32 -10.19
CA ASP A 193 12.35 14.00 -9.65
C ASP A 193 12.69 15.43 -9.21
N MET A 194 13.92 15.65 -8.73
CA MET A 194 14.47 16.99 -8.48
C MET A 194 14.63 17.79 -9.79
N ALA A 195 15.02 17.13 -10.88
CA ALA A 195 15.10 17.76 -12.20
C ALA A 195 13.73 18.17 -12.75
N LYS A 196 12.65 17.41 -12.47
CA LYS A 196 11.28 17.83 -12.79
C LYS A 196 10.80 19.04 -11.97
N LEU A 197 11.29 19.18 -10.73
CA LEU A 197 11.03 20.37 -9.90
C LEU A 197 11.75 21.63 -10.40
N GLN A 198 12.91 21.51 -11.06
CA GLN A 198 13.61 22.65 -11.66
C GLN A 198 12.97 23.17 -12.96
N LEU A 199 12.03 22.42 -13.56
CA LEU A 199 11.34 22.80 -14.80
C LEU A 199 10.01 23.54 -14.59
N LEU A 200 9.61 23.77 -13.34
CA LEU A 200 8.38 24.50 -13.03
C LEU A 200 8.70 25.97 -12.80
N GLU A 201 8.88 26.72 -13.88
CA GLU A 201 8.80 28.18 -13.81
C GLU A 201 7.42 28.60 -13.29
N PRO A 202 7.33 29.54 -12.34
CA PRO A 202 6.08 29.89 -11.67
C PRO A 202 5.20 30.75 -12.57
N GLN A 203 4.50 30.13 -13.53
CA GLN A 203 3.42 30.75 -14.28
C GLN A 203 2.08 30.27 -13.70
N ASN A 204 1.71 30.84 -12.55
CA ASN A 204 0.33 31.10 -12.08
C ASN A 204 -0.80 30.09 -12.43
N SER A 205 -0.56 28.77 -12.40
CA SER A 205 -1.62 27.78 -12.61
C SER A 205 -2.20 27.29 -11.27
N LYS A 206 -3.53 27.15 -11.23
CA LYS A 206 -4.28 26.56 -10.11
C LYS A 206 -3.77 25.14 -9.77
N GLU A 207 -3.26 24.44 -10.78
CA GLU A 207 -2.65 23.11 -10.73
C GLU A 207 -1.29 23.11 -10.02
N GLY A 208 -0.44 24.13 -10.24
CA GLY A 208 0.84 24.27 -9.53
C GLY A 208 0.63 24.50 -8.03
N ARG A 209 -0.40 25.28 -7.65
CA ARG A 209 -0.79 25.46 -6.24
C ARG A 209 -1.34 24.17 -5.64
N GLN A 210 -2.17 23.44 -6.39
CA GLN A 210 -2.73 22.17 -5.92
C GLN A 210 -1.63 21.10 -5.73
N ALA A 211 -0.66 21.00 -6.63
CA ALA A 211 0.46 20.07 -6.51
C ALA A 211 1.37 20.39 -5.29
N VAL A 212 1.60 21.67 -5.01
CA VAL A 212 2.30 22.12 -3.79
C VAL A 212 1.50 21.74 -2.54
N VAL A 213 0.19 21.97 -2.54
CA VAL A 213 -0.70 21.59 -1.43
C VAL A 213 -0.75 20.07 -1.23
N ASP A 214 -0.82 19.28 -2.30
CA ASP A 214 -0.84 17.81 -2.24
C ASP A 214 0.49 17.24 -1.75
N THR A 215 1.61 17.86 -2.14
CA THR A 215 2.95 17.53 -1.62
C THR A 215 3.06 17.88 -0.13
N ILE A 216 2.48 19.01 0.28
CA ILE A 216 2.40 19.41 1.69
C ILE A 216 1.50 18.46 2.48
N ILE A 217 0.35 18.02 1.95
CA ILE A 217 -0.56 17.07 2.61
C ILE A 217 0.10 15.69 2.75
N LYS A 218 0.79 15.21 1.71
CA LYS A 218 1.57 13.97 1.76
C LYS A 218 2.67 14.03 2.82
N ARG A 219 3.34 15.17 2.96
CA ARG A 219 4.44 15.38 3.90
C ARG A 219 3.99 15.65 5.34
N ARG A 220 2.92 16.44 5.52
CA ARG A 220 2.47 16.94 6.84
C ARG A 220 1.36 16.11 7.48
N GLY A 221 0.84 15.12 6.76
CA GLY A 221 -0.33 14.31 7.13
C GLY A 221 -1.65 14.95 6.68
N HIS A 222 -2.72 14.15 6.71
CA HIS A 222 -4.07 14.61 6.35
C HIS A 222 -4.48 15.83 7.22
N PRO A 223 -5.03 16.93 6.66
CA PRO A 223 -5.23 18.18 7.41
C PRO A 223 -5.97 18.04 8.73
N GLY A 224 -7.06 17.24 8.76
CA GLY A 224 -7.81 16.98 10.00
C GLY A 224 -7.04 16.16 11.03
N PHE A 225 -6.26 15.17 10.60
CA PHE A 225 -5.42 14.35 11.48
C PHE A 225 -4.26 15.17 12.05
N ARG A 226 -3.67 16.02 11.21
CA ARG A 226 -2.63 16.96 11.65
C ARG A 226 -3.15 17.91 12.71
N GLN A 227 -4.32 18.51 12.51
CA GLN A 227 -4.90 19.42 13.49
C GLN A 227 -5.17 18.72 14.83
N ALA A 228 -5.73 17.50 14.79
CA ALA A 228 -5.96 16.69 15.98
C ALA A 228 -4.66 16.40 16.75
N LEU A 229 -3.58 16.04 16.06
CA LEU A 229 -2.28 15.81 16.71
C LEU A 229 -1.61 17.09 17.21
N LEU A 230 -1.75 18.21 16.49
CA LEU A 230 -1.26 19.52 16.96
C LEU A 230 -1.89 19.88 18.31
N GLU A 231 -3.19 19.69 18.44
CA GLU A 231 -3.92 19.93 19.68
C GLU A 231 -3.54 18.93 20.78
N ALA A 232 -3.53 17.63 20.47
CA ALA A 232 -3.23 16.56 21.42
C ALA A 232 -1.80 16.67 22.01
N TYR A 233 -0.83 17.08 21.19
CA TYR A 233 0.58 17.21 21.59
C TYR A 233 0.95 18.64 22.03
N GLU A 234 -0.02 19.54 22.20
CA GLU A 234 0.19 20.94 22.62
C GLU A 234 1.23 21.66 21.72
N TYR A 235 1.15 21.43 20.41
CA TYR A 235 2.01 22.01 19.37
C TYR A 235 3.50 21.73 19.57
N ARG A 236 3.85 20.55 20.11
CA ARG A 236 5.23 20.14 20.41
C ARG A 236 5.57 18.80 19.79
N CYS A 237 6.78 18.70 19.24
CA CYS A 237 7.32 17.41 18.81
C CYS A 237 7.39 16.42 19.98
N ALA A 238 6.87 15.20 19.78
CA ALA A 238 6.82 14.14 20.76
C ALA A 238 8.21 13.71 21.26
N ILE A 239 9.24 13.80 20.40
CA ILE A 239 10.61 13.34 20.70
C ILE A 239 11.55 14.48 21.10
N THR A 240 11.48 15.62 20.40
CA THR A 240 12.44 16.72 20.58
C THR A 240 11.91 17.87 21.41
N ASN A 241 10.61 17.88 21.72
CA ASN A 241 9.90 19.00 22.38
C ASN A 241 9.98 20.32 21.60
N PHE A 242 10.36 20.26 20.31
CA PHE A 242 10.46 21.41 19.43
C PHE A 242 9.07 22.00 19.13
N THR A 243 8.97 23.34 19.12
CA THR A 243 7.69 24.07 19.08
C THR A 243 7.45 24.87 17.80
N ALA A 244 8.37 24.84 16.83
CA ALA A 244 8.14 25.54 15.57
C ALA A 244 7.12 24.75 14.75
N MET A 245 5.87 25.19 14.80
CA MET A 245 4.71 24.51 14.22
C MET A 245 4.90 24.15 12.74
N ASP A 246 5.55 25.02 11.96
CA ASP A 246 5.82 24.80 10.53
C ASP A 246 6.76 23.64 10.25
N ALA A 247 7.58 23.26 11.23
CA ALA A 247 8.50 22.13 11.12
C ALA A 247 7.91 20.82 11.69
N LEU A 248 6.71 20.88 12.28
CA LEU A 248 6.02 19.71 12.81
C LEU A 248 5.23 19.01 11.71
N GLU A 249 5.13 17.68 11.78
CA GLU A 249 4.48 16.79 10.83
C GLU A 249 3.70 15.72 11.60
N ALA A 250 2.54 15.34 11.08
CA ALA A 250 1.74 14.26 11.65
C ALA A 250 2.24 12.93 11.07
N ALA A 251 2.96 12.20 11.90
CA ALA A 251 3.49 10.88 11.58
C ALA A 251 2.49 9.80 11.99
N TYR A 252 2.23 8.84 11.11
CA TYR A 252 1.48 7.64 11.48
C TYR A 252 2.43 6.64 12.15
N ILE A 253 1.97 5.99 13.22
CA ILE A 253 2.76 4.95 13.88
C ILE A 253 2.74 3.67 13.03
N VAL A 254 1.55 3.25 12.61
CA VAL A 254 1.36 2.14 11.66
C VAL A 254 0.43 2.53 10.51
N PRO A 255 0.60 1.96 9.31
CA PRO A 255 -0.28 2.21 8.18
C PRO A 255 -1.75 1.82 8.45
N PHE A 256 -2.65 2.54 7.78
CA PHE A 256 -4.11 2.42 7.78
C PHE A 256 -4.65 0.98 7.91
N ARG A 257 -5.55 0.73 8.88
CA ARG A 257 -6.32 -0.53 9.05
C ARG A 257 -7.84 -0.31 9.19
N GLY A 258 -8.44 0.47 8.29
CA GLY A 258 -9.91 0.62 8.23
C GLY A 258 -10.49 1.74 9.09
N LYS A 259 -11.77 1.60 9.48
CA LYS A 259 -12.74 2.65 9.87
C LYS A 259 -12.41 3.56 11.08
N SER A 260 -11.25 3.43 11.73
CA SER A 260 -10.83 4.27 12.86
C SER A 260 -9.69 5.24 12.48
N THR A 261 -9.77 5.86 11.30
CA THR A 261 -8.59 6.41 10.61
C THR A 261 -8.09 7.80 11.02
N HIS A 262 -8.72 8.43 12.00
CA HIS A 262 -8.27 9.76 12.47
C HIS A 262 -8.05 9.80 13.97
N ASP A 263 -7.87 8.64 14.58
CA ASP A 263 -7.61 8.55 16.00
C ASP A 263 -6.16 8.98 16.30
N ALA A 264 -6.02 9.93 17.23
CA ALA A 264 -4.72 10.46 17.67
C ALA A 264 -3.82 9.34 18.23
N THR A 265 -4.42 8.23 18.67
CA THR A 265 -3.72 7.04 19.17
C THR A 265 -2.82 6.36 18.13
N ASN A 266 -3.05 6.54 16.82
CA ASN A 266 -2.17 6.03 15.76
C ASN A 266 -1.21 7.11 15.21
N GLY A 267 -0.98 8.18 15.98
CA GLY A 267 -0.20 9.33 15.52
C GLY A 267 0.85 9.82 16.51
N LEU A 268 1.97 10.27 15.95
CA LEU A 268 2.96 11.07 16.66
C LEU A 268 3.11 12.41 15.94
N LEU A 269 3.16 13.49 16.71
CA LEU A 269 3.55 14.79 16.16
C LEU A 269 5.07 14.90 16.20
N LEU A 270 5.74 14.90 15.05
CA LEU A 270 7.21 14.84 14.95
C LEU A 270 7.78 16.05 14.19
N ARG A 271 9.03 16.39 14.47
CA ARG A 271 9.79 17.33 13.62
C ARG A 271 10.13 16.63 12.31
N ALA A 272 10.09 17.33 11.18
CA ALA A 272 10.20 16.73 9.83
C ALA A 272 11.39 15.77 9.62
N ASP A 273 12.56 16.11 10.16
CA ASP A 273 13.75 15.25 10.10
C ASP A 273 13.57 13.97 10.94
N VAL A 274 13.04 14.09 12.14
CA VAL A 274 12.73 12.97 13.04
C VAL A 274 11.62 12.10 12.48
N HIS A 275 10.61 12.70 11.84
CA HIS A 275 9.55 12.00 11.12
C HIS A 275 10.15 11.14 9.99
N THR A 276 11.02 11.73 9.18
CA THR A 276 11.71 10.99 8.10
C THR A 276 12.49 9.80 8.66
N LEU A 277 13.23 9.98 9.76
CA LEU A 277 13.99 8.88 10.38
C LEU A 277 13.07 7.82 11.01
N PHE A 278 11.92 8.21 11.55
CA PHE A 278 10.92 7.30 12.10
C PHE A 278 10.29 6.44 11.00
N ASP A 279 9.94 7.06 9.87
CA ASP A 279 9.39 6.41 8.68
C ASP A 279 10.38 5.44 8.02
N LEU A 280 11.67 5.81 8.00
CA LEU A 280 12.75 4.95 7.53
C LEU A 280 13.11 3.80 8.49
N GLY A 281 12.44 3.70 9.64
CA GLY A 281 12.73 2.68 10.66
C GLY A 281 14.08 2.91 11.37
N LYS A 282 14.62 4.12 11.33
CA LYS A 282 15.88 4.48 11.99
C LYS A 282 15.68 4.91 13.44
N ILE A 283 14.44 5.30 13.79
CA ILE A 283 14.01 5.66 15.13
C ILE A 283 12.74 4.88 15.45
N ALA A 284 12.67 4.28 16.64
CA ALA A 284 11.48 3.61 17.17
C ALA A 284 11.26 4.00 18.64
N ILE A 285 10.19 3.51 19.26
CA ILE A 285 9.89 3.72 20.68
C ILE A 285 9.90 2.37 21.41
N ASP A 286 10.63 2.30 22.51
CA ASP A 286 10.49 1.21 23.48
C ASP A 286 9.25 1.45 24.34
N THR A 287 8.24 0.61 24.20
CA THR A 287 6.99 0.71 24.96
C THR A 287 7.12 0.33 26.43
N LYS A 288 8.18 -0.41 26.82
CA LYS A 288 8.42 -0.76 28.23
C LYS A 288 8.85 0.45 29.05
N THR A 289 9.67 1.31 28.45
CA THR A 289 10.24 2.50 29.08
C THR A 289 9.64 3.80 28.54
N MET A 290 8.81 3.73 27.49
CA MET A 290 8.32 4.85 26.70
C MET A 290 9.46 5.79 26.28
N SER A 291 10.56 5.22 25.79
CA SER A 291 11.77 5.95 25.40
C SER A 291 12.16 5.68 23.95
N VAL A 292 12.85 6.63 23.34
CA VAL A 292 13.30 6.56 21.96
C VAL A 292 14.46 5.57 21.82
N VAL A 293 14.38 4.69 20.83
CA VAL A 293 15.43 3.78 20.39
C VAL A 293 15.87 4.24 19.00
N ILE A 294 17.16 4.22 18.72
CA ILE A 294 17.71 4.56 17.40
C ILE A 294 18.55 3.40 16.88
N SER A 295 18.65 3.33 15.57
CA SER A 295 19.52 2.40 14.85
C SER A 295 21.00 2.69 15.06
N ASP A 296 21.83 1.64 14.94
CA ASP A 296 23.27 1.72 15.16
C ASP A 296 23.95 2.73 14.22
N ASP A 297 23.48 2.88 12.98
CA ASP A 297 24.05 3.85 12.03
C ASP A 297 23.78 5.32 12.41
N LEU A 298 22.78 5.59 13.25
CA LEU A 298 22.54 6.92 13.79
C LEU A 298 23.41 7.25 15.01
N MET A 299 24.01 6.25 15.67
CA MET A 299 24.82 6.45 16.87
C MET A 299 26.08 7.28 16.62
N ASP A 300 26.62 7.23 15.40
CA ASP A 300 27.79 8.02 14.99
C ASP A 300 27.45 9.44 14.50
N THR A 301 26.16 9.81 14.52
CA THR A 301 25.68 11.13 14.07
C THR A 301 25.28 12.03 15.25
N SER A 302 24.82 13.24 14.94
CA SER A 302 24.22 14.13 15.95
C SER A 302 22.90 13.60 16.52
N TYR A 303 22.25 12.64 15.84
CA TYR A 303 20.98 12.04 16.29
C TYR A 303 21.13 11.11 17.50
N ARG A 304 22.35 10.72 17.88
CA ARG A 304 22.62 9.96 19.11
C ARG A 304 22.03 10.58 20.38
N ILE A 305 21.85 11.91 20.40
CA ILE A 305 21.22 12.62 21.53
C ILE A 305 19.73 12.25 21.73
N LEU A 306 19.11 11.62 20.74
CA LEU A 306 17.73 11.15 20.81
C LEU A 306 17.62 9.80 21.51
N ALA A 307 18.67 8.98 21.50
CA ALA A 307 18.66 7.66 22.15
C ALA A 307 18.32 7.77 23.64
N GLY A 308 17.37 6.96 24.09
CA GLY A 308 16.91 6.91 25.48
C GLY A 308 16.08 8.11 25.94
N ARG A 309 15.79 9.09 25.08
CA ARG A 309 14.92 10.22 25.46
C ARG A 309 13.50 9.73 25.74
N PRO A 310 12.82 10.26 26.78
CA PRO A 310 11.42 9.92 27.03
C PRO A 310 10.53 10.48 25.92
N LEU A 311 9.58 9.66 25.47
CA LEU A 311 8.53 10.08 24.55
C LEU A 311 7.52 10.95 25.30
N ARG A 312 7.23 12.14 24.77
CA ARG A 312 6.06 12.92 25.18
C ARG A 312 4.83 12.35 24.50
N TYR A 313 3.75 12.18 25.24
CA TYR A 313 2.44 11.77 24.73
C TYR A 313 1.34 12.69 25.28
N PRO A 314 0.14 12.71 24.66
CA PRO A 314 -0.97 13.55 25.08
C PRO A 314 -1.38 13.33 26.54
N ARG A 315 -1.91 14.40 27.16
CA ARG A 315 -2.43 14.35 28.53
C ARG A 315 -3.69 13.50 28.63
N ASP A 316 -4.56 13.59 27.63
CA ASP A 316 -5.73 12.75 27.49
C ASP A 316 -5.29 11.31 27.19
N GLU A 317 -5.73 10.38 28.04
CA GLU A 317 -5.39 8.97 27.93
C GLU A 317 -5.95 8.34 26.66
N ASN A 318 -7.09 8.83 26.17
CA ASN A 318 -7.73 8.34 24.95
C ASN A 318 -7.00 8.78 23.68
N GLN A 319 -6.04 9.70 23.79
CA GLN A 319 -5.25 10.20 22.66
C GLN A 319 -3.80 9.72 22.72
N ARG A 320 -3.44 8.92 23.73
CA ARG A 320 -2.09 8.38 23.86
C ARG A 320 -1.77 7.42 22.72
N PRO A 321 -0.51 7.42 22.24
CA PRO A 321 -0.11 6.52 21.17
C PRO A 321 -0.30 5.07 21.61
N SER A 322 -0.88 4.26 20.72
CA SER A 322 -1.12 2.83 20.96
C SER A 322 0.21 2.11 21.16
N THR A 323 0.36 1.44 22.31
CA THR A 323 1.53 0.62 22.61
C THR A 323 1.68 -0.51 21.60
N GLU A 324 0.57 -1.12 21.18
CA GLU A 324 0.56 -2.16 20.15
C GLU A 324 1.09 -1.66 18.80
N ALA A 325 0.71 -0.43 18.42
CA ALA A 325 1.19 0.21 17.21
C ALA A 325 2.69 0.53 17.30
N LEU A 326 3.14 1.10 18.42
CA LEU A 326 4.55 1.40 18.66
C LEU A 326 5.42 0.14 18.65
N ASP A 327 4.97 -0.93 19.31
CA ASP A 327 5.65 -2.23 19.30
C ASP A 327 5.68 -2.86 17.91
N LEU A 328 4.60 -2.70 17.15
CA LEU A 328 4.57 -3.16 15.76
C LEU A 328 5.60 -2.39 14.95
N HIS A 329 5.58 -1.05 14.98
CA HIS A 329 6.56 -0.20 14.30
C HIS A 329 8.00 -0.56 14.67
N ARG A 330 8.30 -0.70 15.96
CA ARG A 330 9.63 -1.08 16.45
C ARG A 330 10.10 -2.43 15.87
N ARG A 331 9.24 -3.44 15.88
CA ARG A 331 9.54 -4.75 15.27
C ARG A 331 9.70 -4.66 13.76
N LEU A 332 9.00 -3.75 13.07
CA LEU A 332 9.16 -3.50 11.63
C LEU A 332 10.52 -2.87 11.32
N ALA A 333 10.93 -1.93 12.16
CA ALA A 333 12.20 -1.22 12.08
C ALA A 333 13.43 -2.09 12.40
N GLY A 334 13.22 -3.20 13.11
CA GLY A 334 14.32 -4.08 13.54
C GLY A 334 15.09 -3.53 14.76
N LEU A 335 14.44 -2.74 15.61
CA LEU A 335 15.00 -2.08 16.80
C LEU A 335 14.47 -2.62 18.13
#